data_AF-A0A645H807-F1
#
_entry.id   AF-A0A645H807-F1
#
_cell.length_a   1.000
_cell.length_b   1.000
_cell.length_c   1.000
_cell.angle_alpha   90.00
_cell.angle_beta   90.00
_cell.angle_gamma   90.00
#
_symmetry.space_group_name_H-M   'P 1'
#
loop_
_entity.id
_entity.type
_entity.pdbx_description
1 polymer ?
#
loop_
_entity_poly.entity_id
_entity_poly.type
_entity_poly.pdbx_seq_one_letter_code
_entity_poly.pdbx_strand_id
1 'polypeptide(L)'
;MEGASGHASFFITVEKNKELLSTLYVGRKGAVELSNFKIHQADAGVFRRDFEHGIVLVNATNEEKTISLSDIKGGLGRTNLRRIKGQLDPATNNGRPVSEAITLKAHDALILLAD
;
A
#
# COMPACT_ATOMS: atom_id res chain seq x y z
N MET A 1 -34.17 -27.81 7.42
CA MET A 1 -33.53 -27.41 6.16
C MET A 1 -32.39 -26.51 6.55
N GLU A 2 -31.17 -27.05 6.56
CA GLU A 2 -29.96 -26.27 6.85
C GLU A 2 -29.76 -25.26 5.71
N GLY A 3 -29.46 -24.02 6.05
CA GLY A 3 -29.12 -23.00 5.05
C GLY A 3 -27.78 -23.36 4.39
N ALA A 4 -27.65 -23.06 3.10
CA ALA A 4 -26.38 -23.23 2.41
C ALA A 4 -25.27 -22.40 3.09
N SER A 5 -24.06 -22.96 3.18
CA SER A 5 -22.87 -22.24 3.63
C SER A 5 -22.54 -21.09 2.65
N GLY A 6 -21.86 -20.06 3.15
CA GLY A 6 -21.52 -18.88 2.36
C GLY A 6 -20.27 -18.18 2.88
N HIS A 7 -19.72 -17.28 2.06
CA HIS A 7 -18.59 -16.44 2.40
C HIS A 7 -18.90 -14.99 2.04
N ALA A 8 -18.46 -14.06 2.88
CA ALA A 8 -18.57 -12.63 2.65
C ALA A 8 -17.28 -11.92 3.07
N SER A 9 -16.87 -10.93 2.28
CA SER A 9 -15.73 -10.05 2.58
C SER A 9 -16.23 -8.61 2.64
N PHE A 10 -15.82 -7.87 3.68
CA PHE A 10 -16.18 -6.47 3.88
C PHE A 10 -14.89 -5.65 4.00
N PHE A 11 -14.78 -4.57 3.23
CA PHE A 11 -13.66 -3.64 3.30
C PHE A 11 -14.13 -2.35 3.98
N ILE A 12 -13.45 -1.96 5.08
CA ILE A 12 -13.81 -0.79 5.88
C ILE A 12 -12.53 0.00 6.17
N THR A 13 -12.56 1.30 5.92
CA THR A 13 -11.53 2.23 6.39
C THR A 13 -11.88 2.68 7.81
N VAL A 14 -10.98 2.44 8.76
CA VAL A 14 -11.12 2.88 10.15
C VAL A 14 -10.23 4.10 10.37
N GLU A 15 -10.80 5.18 10.89
CA GLU A 15 -10.03 6.36 11.28
C GLU A 15 -8.99 6.00 12.34
N LYS A 16 -7.83 6.68 12.27
CA LYS A 16 -6.74 6.48 13.22
C LYS A 16 -7.22 6.67 14.66
N ASN A 17 -6.91 5.71 15.54
CA ASN A 17 -7.29 5.69 16.96
C ASN A 17 -8.81 5.67 17.23
N LYS A 18 -9.63 5.26 16.25
CA LYS A 18 -11.06 5.02 16.46
C LYS A 18 -11.35 3.52 16.53
N GLU A 19 -12.34 3.17 17.34
CA GLU A 19 -12.85 1.80 17.42
C GLU A 19 -13.84 1.55 16.29
N LEU A 20 -13.73 0.38 15.64
CA LEU A 20 -14.75 -0.13 14.72
C LEU A 20 -15.60 -1.17 15.46
N LEU A 21 -16.89 -0.86 15.66
CA LEU A 21 -17.88 -1.83 16.12
C LEU A 21 -18.68 -2.32 14.91
N SER A 22 -18.68 -3.63 14.67
CA SER A 22 -19.47 -4.27 13.62
C SER A 22 -20.42 -5.31 14.21
N THR A 23 -21.71 -5.21 13.86
CA THR A 23 -22.76 -6.12 14.35
C THR A 23 -23.28 -6.98 13.21
N LEU A 24 -23.20 -8.30 13.37
CA LEU A 24 -23.81 -9.26 12.45
C LEU A 24 -25.23 -9.61 12.92
N TYR A 25 -26.24 -9.26 12.13
CA TYR A 25 -27.62 -9.66 12.39
C TYR A 25 -27.95 -10.98 11.66
N VAL A 26 -28.35 -11.99 12.42
CA VAL A 26 -28.80 -13.28 11.87
C VAL A 26 -30.32 -13.34 11.99
N GLY A 27 -31.01 -13.12 10.86
CA GLY A 27 -32.46 -12.91 10.81
C GLY A 27 -33.36 -14.14 10.98
N ARG A 28 -32.84 -15.33 11.34
CA ARG A 28 -33.64 -16.56 11.51
C ARG A 28 -33.20 -17.37 12.74
N LYS A 29 -34.16 -18.08 13.35
CA LYS A 29 -33.91 -19.04 14.43
C LYS A 29 -33.06 -20.21 13.90
N GLY A 30 -31.89 -20.43 14.46
CA GLY A 30 -30.97 -21.51 14.10
C GLY A 30 -29.60 -21.35 14.78
N ALA A 31 -28.75 -22.37 14.68
CA ALA A 31 -27.35 -22.27 15.06
C ALA A 31 -26.55 -21.59 13.95
N VAL A 32 -25.67 -20.67 14.30
CA VAL A 32 -24.79 -19.96 13.37
C VAL A 32 -23.37 -20.24 13.80
N GLU A 33 -22.56 -20.74 12.87
CA GLU A 33 -21.14 -20.90 13.05
C GLU A 33 -20.40 -19.82 12.27
N LEU A 34 -19.50 -19.10 12.94
CA LEU A 34 -18.52 -18.24 12.31
C LEU A 34 -17.18 -18.95 12.39
N SER A 35 -16.64 -19.33 11.24
CA SER A 35 -15.34 -19.98 11.13
C SER A 35 -14.40 -19.14 10.26
N ASN A 36 -13.10 -19.23 10.54
CA ASN A 36 -12.04 -18.56 9.76
C ASN A 36 -12.18 -17.03 9.67
N PHE A 37 -12.64 -16.37 10.74
CA PHE A 37 -12.69 -14.90 10.82
C PHE A 37 -11.28 -14.32 10.82
N LYS A 38 -10.98 -13.46 9.85
CA LYS A 38 -9.68 -12.79 9.71
C LYS A 38 -9.88 -11.29 9.58
N ILE A 39 -9.14 -10.54 10.40
CA ILE A 39 -9.01 -9.09 10.26
C ILE A 39 -7.66 -8.85 9.59
N HIS A 40 -7.70 -8.24 8.41
CA HIS A 40 -6.49 -7.80 7.71
C HIS A 40 -6.44 -6.27 7.77
N GLN A 41 -5.38 -5.74 8.36
CA GLN A 41 -5.04 -4.33 8.16
C GLN A 41 -4.45 -4.20 6.75
N ALA A 42 -5.29 -3.85 5.79
CA ALA A 42 -4.86 -3.54 4.43
C ALA A 42 -4.91 -2.02 4.26
N ASP A 43 -3.74 -1.39 4.28
CA ASP A 43 -3.59 -0.07 3.70
C ASP A 43 -3.59 -0.23 2.17
N ALA A 44 -4.21 0.68 1.42
CA ALA A 44 -3.95 0.77 -0.03
C ALA A 44 -2.43 0.87 -0.28
N GLY A 45 -1.70 1.39 0.69
CA GLY A 45 -0.27 1.20 0.87
C GLY A 45 0.56 1.91 -0.19
N VAL A 46 1.83 1.51 -0.24
CA VAL A 46 2.73 1.91 -1.31
C VAL A 46 2.75 0.79 -2.35
N PHE A 47 2.30 1.09 -3.56
CA PHE A 47 2.46 0.21 -4.70
C PHE A 47 3.86 0.37 -5.29
N ARG A 48 4.45 -0.77 -5.68
CA ARG A 48 5.76 -0.82 -6.33
C ARG A 48 5.67 -1.56 -7.65
N ARG A 49 6.32 -1.03 -8.68
CA ARG A 49 6.59 -1.73 -9.93
C ARG A 49 8.04 -1.55 -10.34
N ASP A 50 8.76 -2.66 -10.44
CA ASP A 50 10.08 -2.71 -11.07
C ASP A 50 9.93 -2.85 -12.60
N PHE A 51 10.80 -2.16 -13.34
CA PHE A 51 10.96 -2.28 -14.79
C PHE A 51 12.46 -2.32 -15.13
N GLU A 52 12.82 -2.59 -16.39
CA GLU A 52 14.20 -2.89 -16.79
C GLU A 52 15.23 -1.90 -16.20
N HIS A 53 14.96 -0.59 -16.28
CA HIS A 53 15.90 0.47 -15.86
C HIS A 53 15.40 1.31 -14.67
N GLY A 54 14.52 0.77 -13.83
CA GLY A 54 14.02 1.57 -12.72
C GLY A 54 12.84 0.99 -11.94
N ILE A 55 12.25 1.88 -11.15
CA ILE A 55 11.24 1.57 -10.14
C ILE A 55 10.19 2.68 -10.13
N VAL A 56 8.92 2.30 -10.03
CA VAL A 56 7.81 3.20 -9.73
C VAL A 56 7.31 2.91 -8.32
N LEU A 57 7.16 3.97 -7.52
CA LEU A 57 6.58 3.94 -6.17
C LEU A 57 5.34 4.85 -6.16
N VAL A 58 4.21 4.35 -5.69
CA VAL A 58 2.95 5.12 -5.62
C VAL A 58 2.37 5.00 -4.22
N ASN A 59 2.23 6.11 -3.52
CA ASN A 59 1.50 6.19 -2.27
C ASN A 59 0.01 6.44 -2.56
N ALA A 60 -0.82 5.41 -2.49
CA ALA A 60 -2.26 5.54 -2.74
C ALA A 60 -3.06 5.98 -1.49
N THR A 61 -2.38 6.32 -0.40
CA THR A 61 -2.98 6.53 0.91
C THR A 61 -3.20 8.02 1.19
N ASN A 62 -4.03 8.33 2.18
CA ASN A 62 -4.30 9.70 2.66
C ASN A 62 -3.20 10.21 3.61
N GLU A 63 -2.15 9.42 3.89
CA GLU A 63 -1.06 9.77 4.80
C GLU A 63 0.27 9.76 4.03
N GLU A 64 1.27 10.49 4.51
CA GLU A 64 2.63 10.35 3.98
C GLU A 64 3.23 8.99 4.36
N LYS A 65 4.05 8.44 3.48
CA LYS A 65 4.73 7.15 3.67
C LYS A 65 6.22 7.30 3.43
N THR A 66 7.00 6.91 4.43
CA THR A 66 8.46 6.84 4.32
C THR A 66 8.88 5.42 3.97
N ILE A 67 9.65 5.30 2.90
CA ILE A 67 10.14 4.04 2.35
C ILE A 67 11.65 4.01 2.56
N SER A 68 12.14 2.97 3.25
CA SER A 68 13.56 2.85 3.56
C SER A 68 14.40 2.61 2.30
N LEU A 69 15.68 2.99 2.31
CA LEU A 69 16.56 2.72 1.17
C LEU A 69 16.65 1.22 0.85
N SER A 70 16.68 0.35 1.85
CA SER A 70 16.67 -1.10 1.66
C SER A 70 15.41 -1.58 0.93
N ASP A 71 14.25 -1.02 1.27
CA ASP A 71 13.00 -1.36 0.60
C ASP A 71 12.97 -0.84 -0.84
N ILE A 72 13.57 0.33 -1.10
CA ILE A 72 13.72 0.88 -2.46
C ILE A 72 14.67 -0.01 -3.28
N LYS A 73 15.78 -0.48 -2.73
CA LYS A 73 16.65 -1.46 -3.41
C LYS A 73 15.89 -2.75 -3.73
N GLY A 74 14.98 -3.16 -2.86
CA GLY A 74 14.12 -4.32 -3.03
C GLY A 74 14.90 -5.64 -3.09
N GLY A 75 14.20 -6.73 -3.39
CA GLY A 75 14.81 -8.07 -3.48
C GLY A 75 15.83 -8.23 -4.62
N LEU A 76 15.80 -7.34 -5.61
CA LEU A 76 16.75 -7.32 -6.72
C LEU A 76 18.05 -6.58 -6.40
N GLY A 77 18.13 -5.91 -5.25
CA GLY A 77 19.35 -5.21 -4.83
C GLY A 77 19.76 -4.06 -5.76
N ARG A 78 18.79 -3.33 -6.32
CA ARG A 78 19.02 -2.25 -7.30
C ARG A 78 20.09 -1.27 -6.84
N THR A 79 20.96 -0.85 -7.75
CA THR A 79 22.03 0.12 -7.48
C THR A 79 21.79 1.42 -8.25
N ASN A 80 22.65 2.42 -8.04
CA ASN A 80 22.64 3.67 -8.81
C ASN A 80 21.27 4.38 -8.90
N LEU A 81 20.47 4.24 -7.85
CA LEU A 81 19.14 4.82 -7.74
C LEU A 81 19.22 6.34 -7.90
N ARG A 82 18.42 6.88 -8.82
CA ARG A 82 18.38 8.32 -9.10
C ARG A 82 16.98 8.75 -9.52
N ARG A 83 16.64 10.00 -9.25
CA ARG A 83 15.41 10.59 -9.79
C ARG A 83 15.53 10.77 -11.29
N ILE A 84 14.40 10.81 -12.00
CA ILE A 84 14.41 11.24 -13.40
C ILE A 84 15.00 12.66 -13.48
N LYS A 85 15.78 12.95 -14.53
CA LYS A 85 16.21 14.31 -14.86
C LYS A 85 15.27 14.86 -15.93
N GLY A 86 14.23 15.56 -15.50
CA GLY A 86 13.14 16.02 -16.37
C GLY A 86 12.95 17.53 -16.33
N GLN A 87 12.24 18.04 -17.33
CA GLN A 87 11.83 19.46 -17.38
C GLN A 87 10.52 19.71 -16.61
N LEU A 88 9.67 18.69 -16.46
CA LEU A 88 8.43 18.75 -15.68
C LEU A 88 8.73 18.46 -14.22
N ASP A 89 8.25 19.33 -13.33
CA ASP A 89 8.54 19.33 -11.89
C ASP A 89 10.04 19.15 -11.57
N PRO A 90 10.89 20.16 -11.87
CA PRO A 90 12.33 20.06 -11.66
C PRO A 90 12.73 20.02 -10.17
N ALA A 91 11.81 20.32 -9.24
CA ALA A 91 12.08 20.14 -7.81
C ALA A 91 12.21 18.65 -7.47
N THR A 92 11.32 17.83 -8.03
CA THR A 92 11.32 16.36 -7.89
C THR A 92 12.23 15.71 -8.93
N ASN A 93 12.06 16.03 -10.21
CA ASN A 93 12.76 15.39 -11.34
C ASN A 93 14.11 16.06 -11.65
N ASN A 94 15.00 16.05 -10.66
CA ASN A 94 16.28 16.76 -10.69
C ASN A 94 17.49 15.89 -11.02
N GLY A 95 17.31 14.59 -11.27
CA GLY A 95 18.43 13.67 -11.53
C GLY A 95 19.29 13.32 -10.31
N ARG A 96 18.93 13.77 -9.10
CA ARG A 96 19.74 13.52 -7.91
C ARG A 96 19.76 12.03 -7.55
N PRO A 97 20.91 11.53 -7.04
CA PRO A 97 20.98 10.17 -6.50
C PRO A 97 20.07 10.04 -5.28
N VAL A 98 19.57 8.82 -5.07
CA VAL A 98 18.83 8.42 -3.88
C VAL A 98 19.74 7.54 -3.02
N SER A 99 20.22 8.11 -1.92
CA SER A 99 21.13 7.44 -0.97
C SER A 99 20.52 7.25 0.41
N GLU A 100 19.25 7.62 0.60
CA GLU A 100 18.54 7.56 1.88
C GLU A 100 17.06 7.21 1.67
N ALA A 101 16.32 7.12 2.77
CA ALA A 101 14.88 6.88 2.73
C ALA A 101 14.15 8.01 1.99
N ILE A 102 13.05 7.69 1.31
CA ILE A 102 12.20 8.67 0.63
C ILE A 102 10.85 8.72 1.32
N THR A 103 10.38 9.93 1.60
CA THR A 103 9.00 10.18 2.02
C THR A 103 8.17 10.59 0.82
N LEU A 104 7.13 9.82 0.51
CA LEU A 104 6.09 10.17 -0.46
C LEU A 104 4.92 10.80 0.29
N LYS A 105 4.44 11.94 -0.19
CA LYS A 105 3.24 12.58 0.37
C LYS A 105 2.00 11.72 0.08
N ALA A 106 0.90 12.03 0.76
CA ALA A 106 -0.40 11.43 0.45
C ALA A 106 -0.74 11.59 -1.04
N HIS A 107 -1.22 10.54 -1.67
CA HIS A 107 -1.56 10.48 -3.11
C HIS A 107 -0.42 10.83 -4.08
N ASP A 108 0.84 10.70 -3.66
CA ASP A 108 2.01 11.05 -4.47
C ASP A 108 2.71 9.82 -5.07
N ALA A 109 3.50 10.05 -6.12
CA ALA A 109 4.24 9.00 -6.81
C ALA A 109 5.64 9.47 -7.21
N LEU A 110 6.58 8.52 -7.25
CA LEU A 110 7.95 8.78 -7.67
C LEU A 110 8.43 7.68 -8.61
N ILE A 111 9.06 8.12 -9.70
CA ILE A 111 9.76 7.23 -10.63
C ILE A 111 11.26 7.43 -10.41
N LEU A 112 11.95 6.32 -10.22
CA LEU A 112 13.39 6.25 -10.07
C LEU A 112 13.99 5.47 -11.24
N LEU A 113 15.14 5.93 -11.71
CA LEU A 113 16.00 5.14 -12.55
C LEU A 113 16.97 4.35 -11.66
N ALA A 114 17.32 3.15 -12.09
CA ALA A 114 18.20 2.25 -11.36
C ALA A 114 19.19 1.57 -12.32
N ASP A 115 20.27 1.09 -11.69
CA ASP A 115 21.42 0.38 -12.28
C ASP A 115 22.48 1.26 -12.96
#